data_AF-A0A7X4XGX4-F1
#
_entry.id   AF-A0A7X4XGX4-F1
#
_cell.length_a   1.000
_cell.length_b   1.000
_cell.length_c   1.000
_cell.angle_alpha   90.00
_cell.angle_beta   90.00
_cell.angle_gamma   90.00
#
_symmetry.space_group_name_H-M   'P 1'
#
loop_
_entity.id
_entity.type
_entity.pdbx_description
1 polymer ?
#
loop_
_entity_poly.entity_id
_entity_poly.type
_entity_poly.pdbx_seq_one_letter_code
_entity_poly.pdbx_strand_id
1 'polypeptide(L)'
;MKKNDYRTFVGSESVASFRGYHPKTGDKVFAAFSASHVPYEIDRIKTNHLPSLAEMTEKGIDLLAKNKDGFFLMIEGGRIDHASHANDIAGTIFDTLAFDQAVQKALDFYHKNPDDTLVIVTGDHETGGMGMGFGKNYFMTLDNVTHAKESIEDKLQGVYQGNRSAFYQHIAAQFDLSTLSDEEKSLIETAMNAVDKKAPNLKNLYGGYDPVAIAVAHITSKRAGVYWTSYAHTATQLPLSAIGVQADKLGGFKDNTQVAQTIAEIMQVNIGYQG
;
A
#
# COMPACT_ATOMS: atom_id res chain seq x y z
N MET A 1 -15.33 15.61 18.71
CA MET A 1 -16.05 15.65 20.01
C MET A 1 -15.28 14.80 21.02
N LYS A 2 -15.42 15.01 22.34
CA LYS A 2 -14.89 14.06 23.34
C LYS A 2 -15.93 12.97 23.57
N LYS A 3 -15.61 11.70 23.30
CA LYS A 3 -16.46 10.54 23.63
C LYS A 3 -15.62 9.56 24.42
N ASN A 4 -16.01 9.24 25.65
CA ASN A 4 -15.29 8.32 26.54
C ASN A 4 -13.78 8.65 26.69
N ASP A 5 -13.46 9.93 26.94
CA ASP A 5 -12.10 10.51 27.02
C ASP A 5 -11.29 10.56 25.72
N TYR A 6 -11.79 10.01 24.60
CA TYR A 6 -11.13 10.13 23.31
C TYR A 6 -11.53 11.41 22.59
N ARG A 7 -10.54 12.08 22.01
CA ARG A 7 -10.74 13.04 20.93
C ARG A 7 -10.95 12.26 19.63
N THR A 8 -12.11 12.45 19.01
CA THR A 8 -12.49 11.71 17.80
C THR A 8 -12.43 12.59 16.54
N PHE A 9 -11.91 12.01 15.46
CA PHE A 9 -11.95 12.55 14.09
C PHE A 9 -12.52 11.45 13.19
N VAL A 10 -13.81 11.56 12.83
CA VAL A 10 -14.49 10.54 12.04
C VAL A 10 -15.02 11.18 10.77
N GLY A 11 -14.82 10.51 9.64
CA GLY A 11 -15.25 10.97 8.33
C GLY A 11 -14.34 12.05 7.72
N SER A 12 -14.48 12.23 6.41
CA SER A 12 -13.71 13.20 5.61
C SER A 12 -13.90 14.65 6.07
N GLU A 13 -15.06 14.98 6.63
CA GLU A 13 -15.40 16.29 7.18
C GLU A 13 -14.55 16.65 8.41
N SER A 14 -13.98 15.65 9.08
CA SER A 14 -13.14 15.85 10.27
C SER A 14 -11.66 16.12 9.94
N VAL A 15 -11.24 15.98 8.68
CA VAL A 15 -9.83 16.07 8.27
C VAL A 15 -9.23 17.44 8.55
N ALA A 16 -9.96 18.53 8.30
CA ALA A 16 -9.48 19.88 8.62
C ALA A 16 -9.24 20.05 10.13
N SER A 17 -10.13 19.49 10.95
CA SER A 17 -9.98 19.51 12.42
C SER A 17 -8.82 18.64 12.89
N PHE A 18 -8.56 17.51 12.23
CA PHE A 18 -7.42 16.64 12.50
C PHE A 18 -6.09 17.31 12.13
N ARG A 19 -6.00 17.95 10.96
CA ARG A 19 -4.81 18.69 10.53
C ARG A 19 -4.49 19.85 11.48
N GLY A 20 -5.51 20.58 11.94
CA GLY A 20 -5.38 21.65 12.94
C GLY A 20 -5.18 21.18 14.39
N TYR A 21 -5.24 19.87 14.66
CA TYR A 21 -5.09 19.34 16.01
C TYR A 21 -3.62 19.30 16.42
N HIS A 22 -3.38 19.83 17.62
CA HIS A 22 -2.11 19.86 18.31
C HIS A 22 -2.18 18.92 19.51
N PRO A 23 -1.45 17.78 19.49
CA PRO A 23 -1.44 16.83 20.59
C PRO A 23 -1.07 17.44 21.94
N LYS A 24 -1.68 16.94 23.02
CA LYS A 24 -1.36 17.30 24.40
C LYS A 24 -1.02 16.04 25.19
N THR A 25 -0.19 16.17 26.22
CA THR A 25 0.13 15.06 27.13
C THR A 25 -1.16 14.48 27.72
N GLY A 26 -1.33 13.16 27.61
CA GLY A 26 -2.50 12.44 28.10
C GLY A 26 -3.72 12.45 27.16
N ASP A 27 -3.64 13.09 25.98
CA ASP A 27 -4.71 12.96 24.99
C ASP A 27 -4.82 11.50 24.51
N LYS A 28 -6.06 11.03 24.38
CA LYS A 28 -6.41 9.77 23.72
C LYS A 28 -7.11 10.11 22.42
N VAL A 29 -6.67 9.55 21.30
CA VAL A 29 -7.17 9.94 19.97
C VAL A 29 -7.68 8.72 19.22
N PHE A 30 -8.84 8.88 18.58
CA PHE A 30 -9.36 7.93 17.61
C PHE A 30 -9.65 8.69 16.31
N ALA A 31 -9.04 8.25 15.22
CA ALA A 31 -9.19 8.88 13.90
C ALA A 31 -9.54 7.82 12.85
N ALA A 32 -10.66 8.01 12.16
CA ALA A 32 -11.16 7.11 11.12
C ALA A 32 -11.78 7.95 9.99
N PHE A 33 -11.03 8.17 8.91
CA PHE A 33 -11.40 9.16 7.89
C PHE A 33 -12.22 8.60 6.73
N SER A 34 -12.20 7.28 6.54
CA SER A 34 -12.96 6.56 5.53
C SER A 34 -13.79 5.46 6.20
N ALA A 35 -14.89 5.03 5.56
CA ALA A 35 -15.70 3.92 6.04
C ALA A 35 -14.99 2.56 5.92
N SER A 36 -13.98 2.50 5.04
CA SER A 36 -13.12 1.33 4.82
C SER A 36 -11.69 1.85 4.70
N HIS A 37 -10.95 1.44 3.66
CA HIS A 37 -9.59 1.88 3.43
C HIS A 37 -9.52 3.36 3.03
N VAL A 38 -8.36 3.98 3.26
CA VAL A 38 -7.99 5.23 2.60
C VAL A 38 -7.76 4.91 1.10
N PRO A 39 -8.16 5.79 0.16
CA PRO A 39 -7.89 5.60 -1.26
C PRO A 39 -6.40 5.34 -1.51
N TYR A 40 -6.09 4.58 -2.56
CA TYR A 40 -4.71 4.43 -3.03
C TYR A 40 -4.03 5.79 -3.21
N GLU A 41 -2.71 5.85 -3.00
CA GLU A 41 -2.01 7.13 -3.02
C GLU A 41 -2.14 7.84 -4.37
N ILE A 42 -2.10 7.08 -5.48
CA ILE A 42 -2.32 7.59 -6.84
C ILE A 42 -3.65 8.35 -7.01
N ASP A 43 -4.69 7.96 -6.27
CA ASP A 43 -5.99 8.62 -6.27
C ASP A 43 -6.12 9.70 -5.19
N ARG A 44 -5.55 9.44 -3.99
CA ARG A 44 -5.61 10.36 -2.85
C ARG A 44 -4.96 11.70 -3.19
N ILE A 45 -3.78 11.70 -3.84
CA ILE A 45 -3.02 12.92 -4.13
C ILE A 45 -3.74 13.90 -5.05
N LYS A 46 -4.66 13.43 -5.91
CA LYS A 46 -5.41 14.29 -6.83
C LYS A 46 -6.29 15.32 -6.13
N THR A 47 -6.76 14.98 -4.94
CA THR A 47 -7.71 15.79 -4.18
C THR A 47 -7.17 16.19 -2.81
N ASN A 48 -6.23 15.40 -2.26
CA ASN A 48 -5.63 15.56 -0.94
C ASN A 48 -6.66 15.75 0.20
N HIS A 49 -7.87 15.21 0.01
CA HIS A 49 -9.00 15.42 0.92
C HIS A 49 -8.90 14.56 2.20
N LEU A 50 -8.14 13.45 2.16
CA LEU A 50 -7.78 12.64 3.33
C LEU A 50 -6.30 12.81 3.69
N PRO A 51 -5.94 12.65 4.98
CA PRO A 51 -4.55 12.72 5.40
C PRO A 51 -3.74 11.58 4.79
N SER A 52 -2.48 11.86 4.44
CA SER A 52 -1.53 10.83 4.03
C SER A 52 -1.09 9.95 5.21
N LEU A 53 -0.50 8.79 4.90
CA LEU A 53 0.12 7.95 5.93
C LEU A 53 1.19 8.73 6.71
N ALA A 54 2.00 9.54 6.03
CA ALA A 54 2.99 10.39 6.66
C ALA A 54 2.39 11.46 7.59
N GLU A 55 1.27 12.10 7.23
CA GLU A 55 0.55 13.03 8.10
C GLU A 55 0.02 12.33 9.37
N MET A 56 -0.48 11.11 9.23
CA MET A 56 -0.95 10.30 10.37
C MET A 56 0.21 9.84 11.26
N THR A 57 1.31 9.40 10.67
CA THR A 57 2.54 9.01 11.38
C THR A 57 3.11 10.17 12.19
N GLU A 58 3.27 11.34 11.57
CA GLU A 58 3.77 12.53 12.25
C GLU A 58 2.88 12.90 13.44
N LYS A 59 1.55 12.85 13.28
CA LYS A 59 0.61 13.13 14.39
C LYS A 59 0.68 12.09 15.50
N GLY A 60 0.87 10.82 15.15
CA GLY A 60 1.05 9.71 16.09
C GLY A 60 2.32 9.89 16.92
N ILE A 61 3.45 10.18 16.26
CA ILE A 61 4.73 10.47 16.92
C ILE A 61 4.59 11.70 17.82
N ASP A 62 4.03 12.81 17.33
CA ASP A 62 3.84 14.05 18.10
C ASP A 62 3.03 13.83 19.39
N LEU A 63 2.02 12.95 19.35
CA LEU A 63 1.23 12.60 20.51
C LEU A 63 2.00 11.71 21.48
N LEU A 64 2.55 10.60 20.97
CA LEU A 64 3.14 9.55 21.80
C LEU A 64 4.48 9.95 22.41
N ALA A 65 5.28 10.75 21.71
CA ALA A 65 6.57 11.27 22.21
C ALA A 65 6.42 12.18 23.44
N LYS A 66 5.20 12.58 23.80
CA LYS A 66 4.94 13.34 25.04
C LYS A 66 4.87 12.43 26.28
N ASN A 67 4.86 11.11 26.10
CA ASN A 67 4.95 10.18 27.21
C ASN A 67 6.41 10.02 27.67
N LYS A 68 6.66 10.22 28.97
CA LYS A 68 8.01 10.13 29.54
C LYS A 68 8.53 8.70 29.66
N ASP A 69 7.64 7.72 29.65
CA ASP A 69 7.98 6.30 29.74
C ASP A 69 8.29 5.69 28.35
N GLY A 70 8.32 6.53 27.29
CA GLY A 70 8.46 6.08 25.91
C GLY A 70 7.14 5.63 25.28
N PHE A 71 7.23 5.06 24.09
CA PHE A 71 6.07 4.56 23.36
C PHE A 71 6.43 3.44 22.38
N PHE A 72 5.40 2.70 21.97
CA PHE A 72 5.41 1.83 20.81
C PHE A 72 4.44 2.38 19.77
N LEU A 73 4.87 2.42 18.52
CA LEU A 73 4.05 2.86 17.40
C LEU A 73 4.23 1.89 16.24
N MET A 74 3.11 1.35 15.75
CA MET A 74 3.05 0.55 14.53
C MET A 74 2.40 1.40 13.44
N ILE A 75 3.03 1.42 12.26
CA ILE A 75 2.59 2.15 11.08
C ILE A 75 2.53 1.14 9.93
N GLU A 76 1.41 1.08 9.23
CA GLU A 76 1.16 0.09 8.18
C GLU A 76 0.87 0.77 6.85
N GLY A 77 1.66 0.46 5.83
CA GLY A 77 1.41 0.81 4.43
C GLY A 77 0.48 -0.17 3.73
N GLY A 78 -0.69 -0.47 4.30
CA GLY A 78 -1.50 -1.64 3.93
C GLY A 78 -2.05 -1.67 2.50
N ARG A 79 -2.07 -0.53 1.79
CA ARG A 79 -2.52 -0.51 0.38
C ARG A 79 -1.51 -1.06 -0.62
N ILE A 80 -0.25 -1.24 -0.22
CA ILE A 80 0.77 -1.93 -1.04
C ILE A 80 0.31 -3.37 -1.35
N ASP A 81 -0.21 -4.06 -0.35
CA ASP A 81 -0.74 -5.42 -0.48
C ASP A 81 -1.96 -5.46 -1.43
N HIS A 82 -2.96 -4.60 -1.19
CA HIS A 82 -4.17 -4.57 -2.02
C HIS A 82 -3.88 -4.24 -3.49
N ALA A 83 -2.98 -3.29 -3.77
CA ALA A 83 -2.57 -2.97 -5.13
C ALA A 83 -1.90 -4.17 -5.80
N SER A 84 -1.05 -4.88 -5.05
CA SER A 84 -0.33 -6.04 -5.55
C SER A 84 -1.25 -7.24 -5.78
N HIS A 85 -2.29 -7.43 -4.98
CA HIS A 85 -3.36 -8.39 -5.27
C HIS A 85 -4.06 -8.10 -6.60
N ALA A 86 -4.30 -6.81 -6.91
CA ALA A 86 -4.88 -6.38 -8.18
C ALA A 86 -3.86 -6.34 -9.35
N ASN A 87 -2.59 -6.71 -9.10
CA ASN A 87 -1.47 -6.59 -10.04
C ASN A 87 -1.29 -5.16 -10.60
N ASP A 88 -1.65 -4.15 -9.80
CA ASP A 88 -1.58 -2.74 -10.16
C ASP A 88 -0.20 -2.17 -9.83
N ILE A 89 0.72 -2.20 -10.80
CA ILE A 89 2.08 -1.69 -10.61
C ILE A 89 2.12 -0.21 -10.18
N ALA A 90 1.18 0.61 -10.67
CA ALA A 90 1.16 2.02 -10.33
C ALA A 90 0.64 2.22 -8.90
N GLY A 91 -0.43 1.53 -8.53
CA GLY A 91 -0.89 1.47 -7.14
C GLY A 91 0.20 1.01 -6.19
N THR A 92 0.88 -0.11 -6.49
CA THR A 92 1.94 -0.67 -5.64
C THR A 92 3.09 0.33 -5.44
N ILE A 93 3.57 0.98 -6.52
CA ILE A 93 4.67 1.94 -6.43
C ILE A 93 4.26 3.21 -5.68
N PHE A 94 3.10 3.80 -5.98
CA PHE A 94 2.67 5.03 -5.32
C PHE A 94 2.42 4.82 -3.82
N ASP A 95 1.82 3.70 -3.42
CA ASP A 95 1.63 3.38 -2.00
C ASP A 95 2.95 2.97 -1.31
N THR A 96 3.92 2.39 -2.02
CA THR A 96 5.28 2.19 -1.50
C THR A 96 5.96 3.53 -1.22
N LEU A 97 5.81 4.52 -2.11
CA LEU A 97 6.32 5.87 -1.88
C LEU A 97 5.59 6.60 -0.74
N ALA A 98 4.29 6.36 -0.55
CA ALA A 98 3.55 6.88 0.60
C ALA A 98 4.05 6.28 1.92
N PHE A 99 4.40 4.99 1.92
CA PHE A 99 5.02 4.33 3.07
C PHE A 99 6.45 4.83 3.31
N ASP A 100 7.25 5.04 2.27
CA ASP A 100 8.57 5.65 2.38
C ASP A 100 8.53 7.03 3.04
N GLN A 101 7.56 7.88 2.67
CA GLN A 101 7.34 9.17 3.34
C GLN A 101 6.99 9.01 4.82
N ALA A 102 6.27 7.95 5.20
CA ALA A 102 5.97 7.65 6.60
C ALA A 102 7.21 7.13 7.35
N VAL A 103 8.04 6.31 6.71
CA VAL A 103 9.36 5.89 7.23
C VAL A 103 10.24 7.11 7.45
N GLN A 104 10.26 8.08 6.53
CA GLN A 104 11.00 9.32 6.72
C GLN A 104 10.58 10.08 7.98
N LYS A 105 9.28 10.10 8.34
CA LYS A 105 8.82 10.71 9.60
C LYS A 105 9.35 9.98 10.84
N ALA A 106 9.44 8.66 10.80
CA ALA A 106 10.06 7.88 11.87
C ALA A 106 11.58 8.13 11.96
N LEU A 107 12.27 8.23 10.81
CA LEU A 107 13.70 8.55 10.76
C LEU A 107 13.99 9.98 11.23
N ASP A 108 13.13 10.95 10.91
CA ASP A 108 13.24 12.33 11.42
C ASP A 108 13.12 12.38 12.95
N PHE A 109 12.29 11.51 13.53
CA PHE A 109 12.20 11.36 14.99
C PHE A 109 13.45 10.67 15.56
N TYR A 110 13.90 9.57 14.94
CA TYR A 110 15.12 8.87 15.32
C TYR A 110 16.35 9.79 15.31
N HIS A 111 16.56 10.60 14.29
CA HIS A 111 17.71 11.51 14.21
C HIS A 111 17.73 12.58 15.31
N LYS A 112 16.58 12.88 15.92
CA LYS A 112 16.47 13.78 17.08
C LYS A 112 16.63 13.06 18.41
N ASN A 113 16.43 11.74 18.44
CA ASN A 113 16.45 10.91 19.64
C ASN A 113 17.17 9.56 19.36
N PRO A 114 18.45 9.58 18.92
CA PRO A 114 19.09 8.35 18.43
C PRO A 114 19.44 7.34 19.52
N ASP A 115 19.57 7.80 20.78
CA ASP A 115 20.04 7.00 21.91
C ASP A 115 18.92 6.18 22.58
N ASP A 116 17.65 6.47 22.29
CA ASP A 116 16.48 5.84 22.92
C ASP A 116 15.44 5.31 21.91
N THR A 117 15.70 5.44 20.61
CA THR A 117 14.76 5.07 19.54
C THR A 117 15.27 3.87 18.75
N LEU A 118 14.35 2.93 18.46
CA LEU A 118 14.52 1.83 17.50
C LEU A 118 13.46 1.96 16.41
N VAL A 119 13.90 2.00 15.16
CA VAL A 119 13.01 1.96 13.98
C VAL A 119 13.22 0.64 13.26
N ILE A 120 12.12 -0.05 12.97
CA ILE A 120 12.10 -1.33 12.25
C ILE A 120 11.16 -1.19 11.06
N VAL A 121 11.61 -1.62 9.88
CA VAL A 121 10.83 -1.64 8.64
C VAL A 121 10.91 -3.04 8.04
N THR A 122 9.75 -3.65 7.80
CA THR A 122 9.60 -4.98 7.17
C THR A 122 8.22 -5.06 6.53
N GLY A 123 7.97 -6.08 5.71
CA GLY A 123 6.61 -6.52 5.38
C GLY A 123 6.17 -7.68 6.27
N ASP A 124 4.91 -8.07 6.14
CA ASP A 124 4.29 -9.24 6.76
C ASP A 124 4.28 -10.47 5.81
N HIS A 125 4.08 -10.25 4.50
CA HIS A 125 4.32 -11.21 3.41
C HIS A 125 4.59 -10.50 2.07
N GLU A 126 4.97 -11.25 1.02
CA GLU A 126 4.95 -10.76 -0.36
C GLU A 126 3.60 -11.07 -1.00
N THR A 127 3.16 -10.21 -1.93
CA THR A 127 1.87 -10.34 -2.60
C THR A 127 2.00 -10.18 -4.11
N GLY A 128 1.31 -11.06 -4.85
CA GLY A 128 1.24 -11.04 -6.32
C GLY A 128 2.38 -11.80 -7.02
N GLY A 129 3.46 -12.12 -6.29
CA GLY A 129 4.65 -12.75 -6.87
C GLY A 129 5.24 -11.89 -7.97
N MET A 130 5.46 -10.61 -7.64
CA MET A 130 5.97 -9.61 -8.57
C MET A 130 7.40 -9.97 -8.99
N GLY A 131 7.66 -9.93 -10.28
CA GLY A 131 9.01 -10.00 -10.82
C GLY A 131 9.33 -8.80 -11.72
N MET A 132 10.62 -8.54 -11.89
CA MET A 132 11.14 -7.51 -12.79
C MET A 132 12.11 -8.13 -13.79
N GLY A 133 12.09 -7.67 -15.03
CA GLY A 133 13.00 -8.14 -16.08
C GLY A 133 12.57 -9.49 -16.65
N PHE A 134 11.64 -9.45 -17.60
CA PHE A 134 11.08 -10.63 -18.26
C PHE A 134 11.30 -10.62 -19.76
N GLY A 135 11.37 -11.82 -20.35
CA GLY A 135 11.64 -12.01 -21.77
C GLY A 135 13.12 -11.79 -22.11
N LYS A 136 13.40 -11.14 -23.25
CA LYS A 136 14.77 -10.84 -23.71
C LYS A 136 15.22 -9.41 -23.39
N ASN A 137 14.35 -8.60 -22.80
CA ASN A 137 14.64 -7.21 -22.51
C ASN A 137 15.19 -7.09 -21.09
N TYR A 138 16.45 -6.64 -20.99
CA TYR A 138 17.15 -6.45 -19.73
C TYR A 138 16.87 -5.07 -19.08
N PHE A 139 16.10 -4.21 -19.75
CA PHE A 139 15.85 -2.84 -19.30
C PHE A 139 14.40 -2.67 -18.87
N MET A 140 14.23 -2.03 -17.70
CA MET A 140 12.94 -1.58 -17.20
C MET A 140 12.59 -0.22 -17.79
N THR A 141 11.30 0.04 -17.98
CA THR A 141 10.75 1.29 -18.51
C THR A 141 9.79 1.89 -17.48
N LEU A 142 10.32 2.17 -16.30
CA LEU A 142 9.53 2.58 -15.13
C LEU A 142 8.78 3.90 -15.31
N ASP A 143 9.22 4.77 -16.22
CA ASP A 143 8.49 6.00 -16.57
C ASP A 143 7.05 5.70 -17.02
N ASN A 144 6.82 4.54 -17.67
CA ASN A 144 5.48 4.12 -18.09
C ASN A 144 4.51 3.90 -16.92
N VAL A 145 5.02 3.65 -15.70
CA VAL A 145 4.18 3.53 -14.50
C VAL A 145 3.48 4.85 -14.22
N THR A 146 4.15 5.98 -14.47
CA THR A 146 3.62 7.32 -14.20
C THR A 146 2.50 7.75 -15.15
N HIS A 147 2.26 6.98 -16.22
CA HIS A 147 1.21 7.26 -17.19
C HIS A 147 -0.17 6.83 -16.69
N ALA A 148 -0.21 5.84 -15.78
CA ALA A 148 -1.41 5.51 -15.05
C ALA A 148 -1.78 6.69 -14.16
N LYS A 149 -3.04 7.13 -14.25
CA LYS A 149 -3.56 8.24 -13.46
C LYS A 149 -4.42 7.75 -12.32
N GLU A 150 -4.92 6.53 -12.33
CA GLU A 150 -5.90 6.04 -11.35
C GLU A 150 -5.67 4.56 -11.03
N SER A 151 -6.14 4.11 -9.85
CA SER A 151 -5.94 2.73 -9.41
C SER A 151 -6.86 1.73 -10.12
N ILE A 152 -6.39 0.49 -10.28
CA ILE A 152 -7.16 -0.57 -10.92
C ILE A 152 -8.35 -0.99 -10.06
N GLU A 153 -8.13 -1.25 -8.76
CA GLU A 153 -9.18 -1.77 -7.87
C GLU A 153 -10.28 -0.72 -7.61
N ASP A 154 -9.94 0.51 -7.25
CA ASP A 154 -10.97 1.50 -6.87
C ASP A 154 -11.64 2.15 -8.08
N LYS A 155 -10.99 2.19 -9.25
CA LYS A 155 -11.45 3.01 -10.39
C LYS A 155 -11.76 2.25 -11.67
N LEU A 156 -11.18 1.08 -11.90
CA LEU A 156 -11.37 0.35 -13.15
C LEU A 156 -12.28 -0.88 -13.03
N GLN A 157 -12.44 -1.45 -11.83
CA GLN A 157 -13.36 -2.56 -11.58
C GLN A 157 -14.80 -2.21 -12.00
N GLY A 158 -15.41 -3.00 -12.89
CA GLY A 158 -16.79 -2.81 -13.32
C GLY A 158 -17.04 -1.63 -14.25
N VAL A 159 -15.97 -0.94 -14.73
CA VAL A 159 -16.10 0.13 -15.73
C VAL A 159 -16.55 -0.43 -17.08
N TYR A 160 -16.09 -1.62 -17.46
CA TYR A 160 -16.57 -2.28 -18.67
C TYR A 160 -17.96 -2.90 -18.44
N GLN A 161 -18.97 -2.33 -19.11
CA GLN A 161 -20.36 -2.81 -19.05
C GLN A 161 -20.93 -3.10 -20.44
N GLY A 162 -20.09 -3.65 -21.34
CA GLY A 162 -20.46 -3.99 -22.72
C GLY A 162 -20.23 -2.88 -23.76
N ASN A 163 -19.94 -1.66 -23.34
CA ASN A 163 -19.57 -0.57 -24.26
C ASN A 163 -18.04 -0.52 -24.47
N ARG A 164 -17.57 -1.25 -25.48
CA ARG A 164 -16.13 -1.33 -25.80
C ARG A 164 -15.52 0.02 -26.16
N SER A 165 -16.24 0.84 -26.94
CA SER A 165 -15.74 2.15 -27.37
C SER A 165 -15.50 3.08 -26.18
N ALA A 166 -16.45 3.16 -25.25
CA ALA A 166 -16.30 3.96 -24.04
C ALA A 166 -15.15 3.45 -23.15
N PHE A 167 -14.98 2.13 -23.04
CA PHE A 167 -13.86 1.56 -22.28
C PHE A 167 -12.51 1.90 -22.90
N TYR A 168 -12.35 1.78 -24.22
CA TYR A 168 -11.11 2.18 -24.91
C TYR A 168 -10.81 3.67 -24.75
N GLN A 169 -11.84 4.53 -24.81
CA GLN A 169 -11.66 5.97 -24.55
C GLN A 169 -11.20 6.24 -23.11
N HIS A 170 -11.76 5.52 -22.14
CA HIS A 170 -11.39 5.63 -20.73
C HIS A 170 -9.93 5.23 -20.49
N ILE A 171 -9.51 4.05 -20.96
CA ILE A 171 -8.13 3.58 -20.74
C ILE A 171 -7.10 4.39 -21.51
N ALA A 172 -7.47 4.96 -22.67
CA ALA A 172 -6.62 5.91 -23.38
C ALA A 172 -6.39 7.17 -22.55
N ALA A 173 -7.42 7.68 -21.86
CA ALA A 173 -7.33 8.90 -21.07
C ALA A 173 -6.62 8.71 -19.71
N GLN A 174 -6.90 7.59 -19.04
CA GLN A 174 -6.45 7.34 -17.66
C GLN A 174 -5.18 6.49 -17.55
N PHE A 175 -4.84 5.70 -18.56
CA PHE A 175 -3.68 4.79 -18.52
C PHE A 175 -2.74 4.96 -19.72
N ASP A 176 -2.96 5.98 -20.56
CA ASP A 176 -2.19 6.25 -21.79
C ASP A 176 -2.16 5.05 -22.76
N LEU A 177 -3.29 4.32 -22.83
CA LEU A 177 -3.46 3.17 -23.71
C LEU A 177 -4.18 3.55 -25.02
N SER A 178 -3.82 4.70 -25.60
CA SER A 178 -4.38 5.18 -26.88
C SER A 178 -3.87 4.38 -28.08
N THR A 179 -2.63 3.89 -28.00
CA THR A 179 -2.02 2.99 -28.97
C THR A 179 -1.73 1.65 -28.31
N LEU A 180 -2.26 0.56 -28.88
CA LEU A 180 -2.08 -0.80 -28.42
C LEU A 180 -1.43 -1.64 -29.52
N SER A 181 -0.49 -2.49 -29.14
CA SER A 181 -0.05 -3.59 -30.01
C SER A 181 -1.17 -4.62 -30.22
N ASP A 182 -1.03 -5.46 -31.24
CA ASP A 182 -2.00 -6.53 -31.51
C ASP A 182 -2.15 -7.48 -30.31
N GLU A 183 -1.05 -7.76 -29.59
CA GLU A 183 -1.07 -8.61 -28.40
C GLU A 183 -1.85 -7.96 -27.25
N GLU A 184 -1.59 -6.69 -26.95
CA GLU A 184 -2.28 -5.96 -25.88
C GLU A 184 -3.77 -5.81 -26.19
N LYS A 185 -4.12 -5.48 -27.44
CA LYS A 185 -5.51 -5.41 -27.89
C LYS A 185 -6.19 -6.77 -27.77
N SER A 186 -5.52 -7.85 -28.20
CA SER A 186 -6.04 -9.21 -28.09
C SER A 186 -6.29 -9.61 -26.63
N LEU A 187 -5.44 -9.19 -25.69
CA LEU A 187 -5.63 -9.46 -24.26
C LEU A 187 -6.91 -8.80 -23.73
N ILE A 188 -7.11 -7.51 -24.02
CA ILE A 188 -8.31 -6.76 -23.62
C ILE A 188 -9.57 -7.37 -24.26
N GLU A 189 -9.54 -7.63 -25.57
CA GLU A 189 -10.71 -8.18 -26.26
C GLU A 189 -11.06 -9.60 -25.80
N THR A 190 -10.07 -10.41 -25.44
CA THR A 190 -10.30 -11.74 -24.85
C THR A 190 -11.01 -11.62 -23.50
N ALA A 191 -10.57 -10.70 -22.64
CA ALA A 191 -11.23 -10.43 -21.37
C ALA A 191 -12.66 -9.90 -21.56
N MET A 192 -12.87 -8.92 -22.46
CA MET A 192 -14.20 -8.40 -22.80
C MET A 192 -15.13 -9.50 -23.32
N ASN A 193 -14.64 -10.33 -24.25
CA ASN A 193 -15.41 -11.46 -24.79
C ASN A 193 -15.83 -12.44 -23.69
N ALA A 194 -14.97 -12.69 -22.71
CA ALA A 194 -15.26 -13.58 -21.60
C ALA A 194 -16.35 -13.00 -20.68
N VAL A 195 -16.29 -11.70 -20.39
CA VAL A 195 -17.33 -10.97 -19.64
C VAL A 195 -18.65 -10.95 -20.41
N ASP A 196 -18.65 -10.56 -21.69
CA ASP A 196 -19.85 -10.49 -22.54
C ASP A 196 -20.58 -11.83 -22.62
N LYS A 197 -19.82 -12.93 -22.72
CA LYS A 197 -20.36 -14.30 -22.77
C LYS A 197 -20.68 -14.89 -21.41
N LYS A 198 -20.42 -14.18 -20.30
CA LYS A 198 -20.56 -14.68 -18.93
C LYS A 198 -19.84 -16.02 -18.74
N ALA A 199 -18.59 -16.09 -19.18
CA ALA A 199 -17.80 -17.31 -19.08
C ALA A 199 -17.79 -17.85 -17.63
N PRO A 200 -17.86 -19.17 -17.44
CA PRO A 200 -17.83 -19.74 -16.10
C PRO A 200 -16.47 -19.50 -15.42
N ASN A 201 -16.44 -19.49 -14.09
CA ASN A 201 -15.23 -19.44 -13.27
C ASN A 201 -14.33 -18.20 -13.42
N LEU A 202 -14.81 -17.11 -14.02
CA LEU A 202 -14.02 -15.87 -14.16
C LEU A 202 -13.49 -15.36 -12.82
N LYS A 203 -14.32 -15.36 -11.78
CA LYS A 203 -13.90 -14.92 -10.44
C LYS A 203 -12.66 -15.67 -9.95
N ASN A 204 -12.58 -16.98 -10.17
CA ASN A 204 -11.44 -17.78 -9.71
C ASN A 204 -10.21 -17.54 -10.59
N LEU A 205 -10.39 -17.35 -11.90
CA LEU A 205 -9.28 -17.14 -12.83
C LEU A 205 -8.58 -15.78 -12.64
N TYR A 206 -9.31 -14.79 -12.15
CA TYR A 206 -8.83 -13.42 -11.96
C TYR A 206 -8.78 -13.00 -10.48
N GLY A 207 -8.67 -13.96 -9.55
CA GLY A 207 -8.46 -13.65 -8.12
C GLY A 207 -9.59 -12.87 -7.44
N GLY A 208 -10.79 -12.88 -8.00
CA GLY A 208 -11.92 -12.06 -7.53
C GLY A 208 -12.17 -10.79 -8.33
N TYR A 209 -11.23 -10.39 -9.19
CA TYR A 209 -11.24 -9.13 -9.93
C TYR A 209 -11.92 -9.22 -11.30
N ASP A 210 -12.30 -8.05 -11.83
CA ASP A 210 -12.81 -7.86 -13.19
C ASP A 210 -11.73 -8.25 -14.23
N PRO A 211 -12.01 -9.21 -15.12
CA PRO A 211 -11.06 -9.65 -16.14
C PRO A 211 -10.52 -8.52 -17.03
N VAL A 212 -11.37 -7.54 -17.36
CA VAL A 212 -11.01 -6.43 -18.25
C VAL A 212 -10.13 -5.41 -17.52
N ALA A 213 -10.40 -5.16 -16.24
CA ALA A 213 -9.54 -4.33 -15.40
C ALA A 213 -8.15 -4.97 -15.23
N ILE A 214 -8.09 -6.28 -14.99
CA ILE A 214 -6.83 -7.01 -14.88
C ILE A 214 -6.04 -7.03 -16.20
N ALA A 215 -6.71 -7.12 -17.36
CA ALA A 215 -6.03 -7.00 -18.64
C ALA A 215 -5.27 -5.67 -18.76
N VAL A 216 -5.86 -4.57 -18.29
CA VAL A 216 -5.20 -3.25 -18.25
C VAL A 216 -4.03 -3.25 -17.27
N ALA A 217 -4.21 -3.80 -16.05
CA ALA A 217 -3.16 -3.91 -15.05
C ALA A 217 -1.92 -4.68 -15.56
N HIS A 218 -2.15 -5.78 -16.30
CA HIS A 218 -1.08 -6.57 -16.90
C HIS A 218 -0.39 -5.83 -18.05
N ILE A 219 -1.12 -5.06 -18.85
CA ILE A 219 -0.53 -4.24 -19.93
C ILE A 219 0.36 -3.15 -19.33
N THR A 220 -0.11 -2.40 -18.34
CA THR A 220 0.67 -1.34 -17.70
C THR A 220 1.92 -1.91 -17.01
N SER A 221 1.78 -3.05 -16.33
CA SER A 221 2.92 -3.79 -15.74
C SER A 221 3.92 -4.24 -16.80
N LYS A 222 3.45 -4.88 -17.88
CA LYS A 222 4.32 -5.38 -18.95
C LYS A 222 5.06 -4.24 -19.65
N ARG A 223 4.40 -3.09 -19.88
CA ARG A 223 5.04 -1.89 -20.42
C ARG A 223 6.11 -1.32 -19.49
N ALA A 224 6.06 -1.59 -18.18
CA ALA A 224 7.11 -1.23 -17.25
C ALA A 224 8.23 -2.29 -17.13
N GLY A 225 8.04 -3.49 -17.71
CA GLY A 225 8.94 -4.64 -17.55
C GLY A 225 8.63 -5.52 -16.33
N VAL A 226 7.44 -5.38 -15.76
CA VAL A 226 6.97 -6.10 -14.55
C VAL A 226 5.94 -7.16 -14.92
N TYR A 227 6.03 -8.33 -14.27
CA TYR A 227 5.03 -9.40 -14.38
C TYR A 227 4.68 -9.94 -13.00
N TRP A 228 3.58 -10.69 -12.95
CA TRP A 228 2.95 -11.20 -11.76
C TRP A 228 2.65 -12.69 -11.91
N THR A 229 2.62 -13.42 -10.81
CA THR A 229 2.39 -14.88 -10.83
C THR A 229 1.17 -15.31 -10.03
N SER A 230 0.61 -14.42 -9.20
CA SER A 230 -0.50 -14.72 -8.31
C SER A 230 -1.41 -13.49 -8.14
N TYR A 231 -2.63 -13.72 -7.64
CA TYR A 231 -3.48 -12.68 -7.04
C TYR A 231 -3.56 -12.86 -5.52
N ALA A 232 -2.60 -13.59 -4.95
CA ALA A 232 -2.52 -13.95 -3.54
C ALA A 232 -1.09 -13.74 -3.04
N HIS A 233 -0.83 -14.12 -1.79
CA HIS A 233 0.48 -13.99 -1.18
C HIS A 233 1.46 -15.03 -1.75
N THR A 234 2.76 -14.73 -1.67
CA THR A 234 3.83 -15.72 -1.88
C THR A 234 4.72 -15.84 -0.65
N ALA A 235 5.42 -16.97 -0.54
CA ALA A 235 6.30 -17.28 0.58
C ALA A 235 7.69 -16.64 0.45
N THR A 236 7.81 -15.53 -0.29
CA THR A 236 9.08 -14.84 -0.50
C THR A 236 9.62 -14.32 0.83
N GLN A 237 10.92 -14.52 1.07
CA GLN A 237 11.59 -13.98 2.24
C GLN A 237 11.61 -12.45 2.17
N LEU A 238 11.24 -11.80 3.28
CA LEU A 238 11.14 -10.36 3.32
C LEU A 238 12.40 -9.70 3.88
N PRO A 239 12.82 -8.54 3.34
CA PRO A 239 13.85 -7.75 3.96
C PRO A 239 13.32 -7.13 5.26
N LEU A 240 14.15 -7.21 6.30
CA LEU A 240 13.97 -6.45 7.54
C LEU A 240 15.12 -5.47 7.67
N SER A 241 14.79 -4.19 7.81
CA SER A 241 15.75 -3.12 8.09
C SER A 241 15.50 -2.60 9.50
N ALA A 242 16.57 -2.39 10.26
CA ALA A 242 16.48 -1.83 11.61
C ALA A 242 17.60 -0.82 11.86
N ILE A 243 17.30 0.24 12.60
CA ILE A 243 18.27 1.24 13.05
C ILE A 243 17.95 1.71 14.47
N GLY A 244 18.99 1.96 15.25
CA GLY A 244 18.88 2.48 16.61
C GLY A 244 19.14 1.44 17.70
N VAL A 245 18.52 1.64 18.86
CA VAL A 245 18.84 0.89 20.09
C VAL A 245 18.70 -0.62 19.87
N GLN A 246 19.80 -1.35 20.05
CA GLN A 246 19.87 -2.81 19.93
C GLN A 246 19.40 -3.37 18.57
N ALA A 247 19.46 -2.57 17.48
CA ALA A 247 19.07 -3.00 16.14
C ALA A 247 19.88 -4.20 15.63
N ASP A 248 21.11 -4.39 16.12
CA ASP A 248 21.97 -5.53 15.79
C ASP A 248 21.34 -6.88 16.17
N LYS A 249 20.48 -6.93 17.19
CA LYS A 249 19.74 -8.14 17.57
C LYS A 249 18.76 -8.62 16.50
N LEU A 250 18.34 -7.73 15.60
CA LEU A 250 17.41 -8.01 14.51
C LEU A 250 18.10 -8.53 13.24
N GLY A 251 19.44 -8.60 13.22
CA GLY A 251 20.18 -9.13 12.08
C GLY A 251 20.04 -10.65 11.87
N GLY A 252 20.42 -11.09 10.66
CA GLY A 252 20.41 -12.49 10.25
C GLY A 252 19.06 -12.98 9.72
N PHE A 253 18.96 -14.29 9.48
CA PHE A 253 17.71 -14.92 9.07
C PHE A 253 16.84 -15.21 10.29
N LYS A 254 15.59 -14.73 10.30
CA LYS A 254 14.66 -14.87 11.41
C LYS A 254 13.27 -15.21 10.91
N ASP A 255 12.57 -16.03 11.68
CA ASP A 255 11.12 -16.15 11.59
C ASP A 255 10.44 -14.90 12.19
N ASN A 256 9.23 -14.58 11.72
CA ASN A 256 8.50 -13.41 12.23
C ASN A 256 8.19 -13.49 13.74
N THR A 257 8.05 -14.71 14.29
CA THR A 257 7.89 -14.91 15.74
C THR A 257 9.12 -14.50 16.53
N GLN A 258 10.32 -14.76 15.99
CA GLN A 258 11.59 -14.36 16.60
C GLN A 258 11.77 -12.85 16.57
N VAL A 259 11.28 -12.17 15.53
CA VAL A 259 11.25 -10.70 15.45
C VAL A 259 10.40 -10.12 16.57
N ALA A 260 9.17 -10.63 16.77
CA ALA A 260 8.29 -10.18 17.85
C ALA A 260 8.90 -10.41 19.25
N GLN A 261 9.52 -11.57 19.47
CA GLN A 261 10.24 -11.87 20.72
C GLN A 261 11.40 -10.89 20.95
N THR A 262 12.19 -10.62 19.92
CA THR A 262 13.32 -9.68 20.00
C THR A 262 12.85 -8.27 20.34
N ILE A 263 11.74 -7.80 19.74
CA ILE A 263 11.14 -6.49 20.05
C ILE A 263 10.69 -6.45 21.51
N ALA A 264 10.00 -7.49 21.98
CA ALA A 264 9.53 -7.59 23.36
C ALA A 264 10.69 -7.57 24.37
N GLU A 265 11.78 -8.29 24.09
CA GLU A 265 13.01 -8.27 24.89
C GLU A 265 13.63 -6.87 24.96
N ILE A 266 13.75 -6.18 23.82
CA ILE A 266 14.31 -4.82 23.75
C ILE A 266 13.45 -3.85 24.57
N MET A 267 12.13 -3.97 24.47
CA MET A 267 11.16 -3.16 25.21
C MET A 267 11.00 -3.58 26.68
N GLN A 268 11.59 -4.70 27.10
CA GLN A 268 11.42 -5.29 28.43
C GLN A 268 9.94 -5.60 28.77
N VAL A 269 9.16 -6.03 27.77
CA VAL A 269 7.75 -6.41 27.92
C VAL A 269 7.61 -7.92 27.85
N ASN A 270 6.83 -8.50 28.76
CA ASN A 270 6.50 -9.92 28.72
C ASN A 270 5.28 -10.15 27.81
N ILE A 271 5.49 -10.86 26.70
CA ILE A 271 4.44 -11.22 25.73
C ILE A 271 3.86 -12.63 25.95
N GLY A 272 4.14 -13.26 27.09
CA GLY A 272 3.54 -14.55 27.49
C GLY A 272 4.02 -15.76 26.70
N TYR A 273 5.08 -15.62 25.89
CA TYR A 273 5.65 -16.72 25.13
C TYR A 273 6.54 -17.58 26.04
N GLN A 274 6.07 -18.78 26.39
CA GLN A 274 6.88 -19.83 26.98
C GLN A 274 7.31 -20.73 25.82
N GLY A 275 8.61 -20.73 25.50
CA GLY A 275 9.18 -21.59 24.46
C GLY A 275 9.04 -23.08 24.78
#